data_AF-A0A0T8UC10-F1
#
_entry.id   AF-A0A0T8UC10-F1
#
_cell.length_a   1.000
_cell.length_b   1.000
_cell.length_c   1.000
_cell.angle_alpha   90.00
_cell.angle_beta   90.00
_cell.angle_gamma   90.00
#
_symmetry.space_group_name_H-M   'P 1'
#
loop_
_entity.id
_entity.type
_entity.pdbx_description
1 polymer ?
#
loop_
_entity_poly.entity_id
_entity_poly.type
_entity_poly.pdbx_seq_one_letter_code
_entity_poly.pdbx_strand_id
1 'polypeptide(L)'
;METLQTIETKIDKLIEQNKKDIEMTEAELVKASQAISDAQAKLVQAQKEINSEKYVEAKSDLWTAERTKEFHEGRLKELSENPMITYDEYHVMVAEVYKLADEQQKTFYVPARKKVMEIIKLGDDSLKETKHVDSILKKLEKDISKNNEEYKKDKNGSWLSGFYSGLSYEPRDALYGYRHKLNNIAENFKRE
;
A
#
# COMPACT_ATOMS: atom_id res chain seq x y z
N MET A 1 17.00 -12.90 -3.96
CA MET A 1 16.10 -11.82 -4.40
C MET A 1 15.36 -11.39 -3.16
N GLU A 2 15.41 -10.10 -2.80
CA GLU A 2 14.63 -9.60 -1.67
C GLU A 2 13.14 -9.69 -1.95
N THR A 3 12.38 -9.94 -0.89
CA THR A 3 10.91 -10.00 -0.88
C THR A 3 10.41 -9.09 0.23
N LEU A 4 9.14 -8.69 0.18
CA LEU A 4 8.52 -7.95 1.29
C LEU A 4 8.69 -8.69 2.62
N GLN A 5 8.54 -10.02 2.63
CA GLN A 5 8.78 -10.85 3.82
C GLN A 5 10.21 -10.73 4.35
N THR A 6 11.19 -10.63 3.45
CA THR A 6 12.60 -10.49 3.84
C THR A 6 12.85 -9.12 4.47
N ILE A 7 12.26 -8.06 3.92
CA ILE A 7 12.36 -6.70 4.48
C ILE A 7 11.64 -6.63 5.84
N GLU A 8 10.43 -7.16 5.95
CA GLU A 8 9.69 -7.27 7.21
C GLU A 8 10.52 -7.99 8.28
N THR A 9 11.10 -9.15 7.94
CA THR A 9 11.98 -9.89 8.86
C THR A 9 13.20 -9.07 9.31
N LYS A 10 13.77 -8.21 8.44
CA LYS A 10 14.88 -7.33 8.81
C LYS A 10 14.42 -6.25 9.79
N ILE A 11 13.26 -5.63 9.54
CA ILE A 11 12.65 -4.62 10.40
C ILE A 11 12.36 -5.22 11.79
N ASP A 12 11.71 -6.38 11.84
CA ASP A 12 11.39 -7.06 13.10
C ASP A 12 12.64 -7.37 13.92
N LYS A 13 13.73 -7.81 13.26
CA LYS A 13 15.01 -8.05 13.92
C LYS A 13 15.62 -6.78 14.52
N LEU A 14 15.54 -5.65 13.82
CA LEU A 14 16.04 -4.37 14.34
C LEU A 14 15.24 -3.94 15.58
N ILE A 15 13.91 -4.03 15.51
CA ILE A 15 13.02 -3.69 16.62
C ILE A 15 13.29 -4.60 17.84
N GLU A 16 13.36 -5.91 17.61
CA GLU A 16 13.58 -6.89 18.67
C GLU A 16 14.96 -6.73 19.32
N GLN A 17 15.99 -6.42 18.52
CA GLN A 17 17.32 -6.16 19.05
C GLN A 17 17.33 -4.88 19.91
N ASN A 18 16.73 -3.78 19.42
CA ASN A 18 16.67 -2.53 20.18
C ASN A 18 15.93 -2.72 21.51
N LYS A 19 14.84 -3.50 21.51
CA LYS A 19 14.09 -3.84 22.72
C LYS A 19 14.95 -4.61 23.73
N LYS A 20 15.71 -5.61 23.29
CA LYS A 20 16.63 -6.37 24.16
C LYS A 20 17.74 -5.49 24.73
N ASP A 21 18.30 -4.60 23.90
CA ASP A 21 19.35 -3.69 24.34
C ASP A 21 18.83 -2.69 25.39
N ILE A 22 17.58 -2.23 25.25
CA ILE A 22 16.89 -1.40 26.25
C ILE A 22 16.70 -2.19 27.55
N GLU A 23 16.10 -3.39 27.50
CA GLU A 23 15.86 -4.23 28.69
C GLU A 23 17.17 -4.54 29.44
N MET A 24 18.26 -4.84 28.71
CA MET A 24 19.57 -5.04 29.30
C MET A 24 20.13 -3.76 29.95
N THR A 25 19.97 -2.62 29.29
CA THR A 25 20.46 -1.32 29.82
C THR A 25 19.69 -0.91 31.08
N GLU A 26 18.38 -1.12 31.12
CA GLU A 26 17.54 -0.91 32.30
C GLU A 26 17.96 -1.81 33.47
N ALA A 27 18.26 -3.09 33.20
CA ALA A 27 18.76 -4.01 34.21
C ALA A 27 20.11 -3.56 34.80
N GLU A 28 21.03 -3.05 33.98
CA GLU A 28 22.30 -2.48 34.46
C GLU A 28 22.11 -1.19 35.25
N LEU A 29 21.11 -0.35 34.90
CA LEU A 29 20.75 0.83 35.68
C LEU A 29 20.27 0.49 37.09
N VAL A 30 19.47 -0.59 37.23
CA VAL A 30 19.04 -1.08 38.54
C VAL A 30 20.24 -1.54 39.37
N LYS A 31 21.18 -2.29 38.77
CA LYS A 31 22.41 -2.73 39.45
C LYS A 31 23.29 -1.54 39.87
N ALA A 32 23.47 -0.56 39.00
CA ALA A 32 24.25 0.64 39.30
C ALA A 32 23.61 1.44 40.44
N SER A 33 22.28 1.58 40.44
CA SER A 33 21.54 2.24 41.52
C SER A 33 21.68 1.51 42.86
N GLN A 34 21.67 0.18 42.85
CA GLN A 34 21.94 -0.63 44.05
C GLN A 34 23.37 -0.42 44.56
N ALA A 35 24.36 -0.45 43.66
CA ALA A 35 25.77 -0.24 44.01
C ALA A 35 26.02 1.16 44.61
N ILE A 36 25.33 2.20 44.12
CA ILE A 36 25.34 3.54 44.72
C ILE A 36 24.83 3.48 46.16
N SER A 37 23.67 2.85 46.39
CA SER A 37 23.09 2.71 47.72
C SER A 37 24.02 1.96 48.68
N ASP A 38 24.65 0.88 48.21
CA ASP A 38 25.58 0.07 49.01
C ASP A 38 26.85 0.86 49.35
N ALA A 39 27.43 1.57 48.39
CA ALA A 39 28.61 2.42 48.61
C ALA A 39 28.33 3.57 49.57
N GLN A 40 27.14 4.19 49.48
CA GLN A 40 26.68 5.21 50.43
C GLN A 40 26.55 4.64 51.86
N ALA A 41 26.00 3.43 52.00
CA ALA A 41 25.92 2.76 53.29
C ALA A 41 27.32 2.45 53.88
N LYS A 42 28.25 1.96 53.05
CA LYS A 42 29.65 1.73 53.46
C LYS A 42 30.35 3.03 53.89
N LEU A 43 30.12 4.14 53.19
CA LEU A 43 30.66 5.46 53.55
C LEU A 43 30.21 5.89 54.94
N VAL A 44 28.91 5.78 55.23
CA VAL A 44 28.35 6.12 56.56
C VAL A 44 28.94 5.22 57.64
N GLN A 45 29.11 3.93 57.36
CA GLN A 45 29.70 2.99 58.33
C GLN A 45 31.18 3.30 58.60
N ALA A 46 31.98 3.57 57.55
CA ALA A 46 33.38 3.93 57.69
C ALA A 46 33.58 5.23 58.49
N GLN A 47 32.67 6.21 58.32
CA GLN A 47 32.66 7.42 59.13
C GLN A 47 32.40 7.14 60.61
N LYS A 48 31.42 6.28 60.93
CA LYS A 48 31.14 5.88 62.32
C LYS A 48 32.32 5.14 62.97
N GLU A 49 33.00 4.31 62.19
CA GLU A 49 34.19 3.57 62.62
C GLU A 49 35.47 4.43 62.67
N ILE A 50 35.42 5.68 62.18
CA ILE A 50 36.60 6.55 62.00
C ILE A 50 37.71 5.81 61.23
N ASN A 51 37.32 5.02 60.22
CA ASN A 51 38.23 4.20 59.42
C ASN A 51 38.48 4.88 58.06
N SER A 52 39.66 5.49 57.91
CA SER A 52 40.02 6.26 56.71
C SER A 52 40.18 5.39 55.46
N GLU A 53 40.70 4.17 55.59
CA GLU A 53 40.90 3.26 54.44
C GLU A 53 39.56 2.83 53.85
N LYS A 54 38.65 2.34 54.71
CA LYS A 54 37.28 1.98 54.29
C LYS A 54 36.52 3.16 53.72
N TYR A 55 36.76 4.36 54.23
CA TYR A 55 36.12 5.58 53.73
C TYR A 55 36.57 5.91 52.31
N VAL A 56 37.87 5.82 52.03
CA VAL A 56 38.43 6.06 50.69
C VAL A 56 37.93 5.00 49.70
N GLU A 57 37.91 3.73 50.10
CA GLU A 57 37.38 2.63 49.28
C GLU A 57 35.91 2.88 48.92
N ALA A 58 35.06 3.15 49.91
CA ALA A 58 33.64 3.39 49.69
C ALA A 58 33.37 4.64 48.82
N LYS A 59 34.24 5.65 48.86
CA LYS A 59 34.17 6.83 47.97
C LYS A 59 34.53 6.46 46.53
N SER A 60 35.53 5.60 46.34
CA SER A 60 35.92 5.09 45.03
C SER A 60 34.81 4.21 44.43
N ASP A 61 34.21 3.34 45.23
CA ASP A 61 33.05 2.52 44.86
C ASP A 61 31.88 3.40 44.41
N LEU A 62 31.55 4.43 45.21
CA LEU A 62 30.47 5.36 44.90
C LEU A 62 30.70 6.08 43.56
N TRP A 63 31.90 6.63 43.37
CA TRP A 63 32.25 7.32 42.12
C TRP A 63 32.12 6.40 40.92
N THR A 64 32.57 5.14 41.05
CA THR A 64 32.48 4.13 39.97
C THR A 64 31.03 3.78 39.65
N ALA A 65 30.19 3.61 40.67
CA ALA A 65 28.78 3.30 40.50
C ALA A 65 27.99 4.46 39.88
N GLU A 66 28.27 5.71 40.30
CA GLU A 66 27.67 6.91 39.71
C GLU A 66 28.03 7.05 38.23
N ARG A 67 29.29 6.84 37.85
CA ARG A 67 29.72 6.90 36.44
C ARG A 67 29.12 5.78 35.59
N THR A 68 29.03 4.58 36.14
CA THR A 68 28.35 3.46 35.49
C THR A 68 26.88 3.80 35.23
N LYS A 69 26.20 4.41 36.21
CA LYS A 69 24.81 4.84 36.05
C LYS A 69 24.66 5.89 34.94
N GLU A 70 25.46 6.96 34.97
CA GLU A 70 25.43 8.01 33.94
C GLU A 70 25.66 7.43 32.53
N PHE A 71 26.58 6.48 32.38
CA PHE A 71 26.84 5.80 31.11
C PHE A 71 25.60 5.07 30.59
N HIS A 72 24.94 4.28 31.45
CA HIS A 72 23.74 3.55 31.04
C HIS A 72 22.52 4.46 30.84
N GLU A 73 22.40 5.58 31.57
CA GLU A 73 21.37 6.60 31.32
C GLU A 73 21.55 7.23 29.92
N GLY A 74 22.80 7.57 29.57
CA GLY A 74 23.14 8.05 28.23
C GLY A 74 22.80 7.02 27.15
N ARG A 75 23.17 5.75 27.37
CA ARG A 75 22.88 4.66 26.43
C ARG A 75 21.38 4.41 26.25
N LEU A 76 20.60 4.44 27.34
CA LEU A 76 19.15 4.26 27.29
C LEU A 76 18.49 5.38 26.48
N LYS A 77 18.97 6.62 26.66
CA LYS A 77 18.52 7.76 25.88
C LYS A 77 18.80 7.57 24.39
N GLU A 78 20.00 7.14 24.02
CA GLU A 78 20.36 6.86 22.63
C GLU A 78 19.44 5.78 22.02
N LEU A 79 19.22 4.67 22.72
CA LEU A 79 18.39 3.56 22.24
C LEU A 79 16.91 3.93 22.11
N SER A 80 16.44 4.90 22.89
CA SER A 80 15.03 5.31 22.94
C SER A 80 14.70 6.46 22.00
N GLU A 81 15.64 7.38 21.78
CA GLU A 81 15.40 8.63 21.05
C GLU A 81 16.04 8.65 19.65
N ASN A 82 17.14 7.92 19.43
CA ASN A 82 17.83 7.96 18.15
C ASN A 82 17.27 6.93 17.16
N PRO A 83 17.30 7.24 15.85
CA PRO A 83 16.98 6.26 14.81
C PRO A 83 17.88 5.01 14.90
N MET A 84 17.28 3.83 14.75
CA MET A 84 17.98 2.53 14.77
C MET A 84 18.88 2.30 13.54
N ILE A 85 18.64 3.05 12.46
CA ILE A 85 19.36 2.98 11.19
C ILE A 85 19.60 4.39 10.65
N THR A 86 20.51 4.52 9.71
CA THR A 86 20.81 5.80 9.06
C THR A 86 19.65 6.29 8.18
N TYR A 87 19.66 7.58 7.87
CA TYR A 87 18.70 8.19 6.94
C TYR A 87 18.71 7.48 5.57
N ASP A 88 19.90 7.19 5.03
CA ASP A 88 20.05 6.56 3.72
C ASP A 88 19.52 5.12 3.73
N GLU A 89 19.84 4.33 4.75
CA GLU A 89 19.33 2.96 4.91
C GLU A 89 17.80 2.93 5.00
N TYR A 90 17.21 3.89 5.74
CA TYR A 90 15.77 4.02 5.84
C TYR A 90 15.12 4.29 4.47
N HIS A 91 15.66 5.26 3.70
CA HIS A 91 15.08 5.62 2.40
C HIS A 91 15.29 4.54 1.34
N VAL A 92 16.40 3.81 1.39
CA VAL A 92 16.62 2.62 0.55
C VAL A 92 15.56 1.57 0.85
N MET A 93 15.32 1.27 2.13
CA MET A 93 14.31 0.29 2.54
C MET A 93 12.89 0.70 2.12
N VAL A 94 12.53 1.98 2.27
CA VAL A 94 11.25 2.51 1.78
C VAL A 94 11.09 2.34 0.27
N ALA A 95 12.12 2.70 -0.50
CA ALA A 95 12.09 2.58 -1.95
C ALA A 95 11.95 1.11 -2.39
N GLU A 96 12.64 0.19 -1.73
CA GLU A 96 12.53 -1.25 -1.99
C GLU A 96 11.14 -1.80 -1.67
N VAL A 97 10.54 -1.39 -0.55
CA VAL A 97 9.15 -1.77 -0.21
C VAL A 97 8.18 -1.31 -1.28
N TYR A 98 8.25 -0.04 -1.71
CA TYR A 98 7.35 0.48 -2.75
C TYR A 98 7.55 -0.24 -4.08
N LYS A 99 8.80 -0.42 -4.50
CA LYS A 99 9.11 -1.14 -5.73
C LYS A 99 8.53 -2.56 -5.72
N LEU A 100 8.74 -3.32 -4.65
CA LEU A 100 8.24 -4.68 -4.53
C LEU A 100 6.71 -4.74 -4.45
N ALA A 101 6.08 -3.78 -3.76
CA ALA A 101 4.63 -3.66 -3.68
C ALA A 101 4.02 -3.35 -5.06
N ASP A 102 4.62 -2.43 -5.82
CA ASP A 102 4.17 -2.09 -7.17
C ASP A 102 4.33 -3.28 -8.12
N GLU A 103 5.45 -4.00 -8.05
CA GLU A 103 5.67 -5.25 -8.79
C GLU A 103 4.58 -6.31 -8.48
N GLN A 104 4.18 -6.45 -7.21
CA GLN A 104 3.07 -7.33 -6.84
C GLN A 104 1.73 -6.82 -7.36
N GLN A 105 1.47 -5.51 -7.31
CA GLN A 105 0.24 -4.93 -7.86
C GLN A 105 0.09 -5.21 -9.37
N LYS A 106 1.21 -5.26 -10.12
CA LYS A 106 1.19 -5.65 -11.55
C LYS A 106 0.52 -7.00 -11.80
N THR A 107 0.64 -7.93 -10.85
CA THR A 107 0.03 -9.25 -10.96
C THR A 107 -1.50 -9.21 -10.93
N PHE A 108 -2.11 -8.16 -10.36
CA PHE A 108 -3.56 -7.99 -10.30
C PHE A 108 -4.09 -7.14 -11.46
N TYR A 109 -3.49 -5.97 -11.72
CA TYR A 109 -4.05 -5.06 -12.72
C TYR A 109 -3.77 -5.50 -14.17
N VAL A 110 -2.66 -6.17 -14.46
CA VAL A 110 -2.37 -6.63 -15.84
C VAL A 110 -3.44 -7.62 -16.33
N PRO A 111 -3.80 -8.69 -15.58
CA PRO A 111 -4.92 -9.55 -15.95
C PRO A 111 -6.27 -8.83 -15.97
N ALA A 112 -6.55 -7.94 -15.01
CA ALA A 112 -7.79 -7.18 -14.97
C ALA A 112 -7.96 -6.32 -16.23
N ARG A 113 -6.90 -5.60 -16.62
CA ARG A 113 -6.87 -4.79 -17.85
C ARG A 113 -7.12 -5.65 -19.09
N LYS A 114 -6.50 -6.82 -19.18
CA LYS A 114 -6.72 -7.75 -20.30
C LYS A 114 -8.21 -8.11 -20.44
N LYS A 115 -8.88 -8.44 -19.33
CA LYS A 115 -10.32 -8.75 -19.34
C LYS A 115 -11.18 -7.56 -19.78
N VAL A 116 -10.86 -6.35 -19.32
CA VAL A 116 -11.58 -5.14 -19.77
C VAL A 116 -11.41 -4.93 -21.28
N MET A 117 -10.21 -5.14 -21.81
CA MET A 117 -9.95 -5.05 -23.26
C MET A 117 -10.72 -6.11 -24.06
N GLU A 118 -10.88 -7.33 -23.54
CA GLU A 118 -11.71 -8.36 -24.15
C GLU A 118 -13.19 -7.93 -24.21
N ILE A 119 -13.72 -7.30 -23.16
CA ILE A 119 -15.09 -6.76 -23.14
C ILE A 119 -15.24 -5.61 -24.14
N ILE A 120 -14.24 -4.72 -24.25
CA ILE A 120 -14.22 -3.64 -25.25
C ILE A 120 -14.34 -4.22 -26.67
N LYS A 121 -13.60 -5.29 -26.97
CA LYS A 121 -13.67 -5.97 -28.27
C LYS A 121 -15.06 -6.53 -28.54
N LEU A 122 -15.72 -7.13 -27.56
CA LEU A 122 -17.13 -7.58 -27.70
C LEU A 122 -18.07 -6.41 -27.97
N GLY A 123 -17.84 -5.25 -27.33
CA GLY A 123 -18.57 -4.02 -27.63
C GLY A 123 -18.37 -3.54 -29.08
N ASP A 124 -17.14 -3.61 -29.59
CA ASP A 124 -16.83 -3.25 -30.99
C ASP A 124 -17.53 -4.20 -31.97
N ASP A 125 -17.57 -5.50 -31.70
CA ASP A 125 -18.25 -6.49 -32.53
C ASP A 125 -19.79 -6.33 -32.48
N SER A 126 -20.36 -6.03 -31.29
CA SER A 126 -21.78 -5.68 -31.14
C SER A 126 -22.18 -4.43 -31.96
N LEU A 127 -21.30 -3.42 -32.03
CA LEU A 127 -21.53 -2.25 -32.87
C LEU A 127 -21.50 -2.59 -34.36
N LYS A 128 -20.59 -3.48 -34.79
CA LYS A 128 -20.54 -3.93 -36.19
C LYS A 128 -21.82 -4.65 -36.60
N GLU A 129 -22.32 -5.53 -35.74
CA GLU A 129 -23.58 -6.24 -35.99
C GLU A 129 -24.76 -5.27 -36.08
N THR A 130 -24.85 -4.32 -35.15
CA THR A 130 -25.88 -3.27 -35.18
C THR A 130 -25.87 -2.51 -36.51
N LYS A 131 -24.67 -2.08 -36.96
CA LYS A 131 -24.49 -1.40 -38.26
C LYS A 131 -24.82 -2.29 -39.45
N HIS A 132 -24.57 -3.59 -39.36
CA HIS A 132 -24.90 -4.55 -40.41
C HIS A 132 -26.41 -4.68 -40.60
N VAL A 133 -27.15 -4.89 -39.50
CA VAL A 133 -28.63 -4.93 -39.51
C VAL A 133 -29.20 -3.62 -40.06
N ASP A 134 -28.69 -2.47 -39.59
CA ASP A 134 -29.06 -1.15 -40.12
C ASP A 134 -28.86 -1.03 -41.63
N SER A 135 -27.74 -1.57 -42.13
CA SER A 135 -27.47 -1.58 -43.58
C SER A 135 -28.45 -2.46 -44.35
N ILE A 136 -28.92 -3.57 -43.78
CA ILE A 136 -29.95 -4.42 -44.40
C ILE A 136 -31.28 -3.67 -44.43
N LEU A 137 -31.68 -3.06 -43.32
CA LEU A 137 -32.90 -2.27 -43.20
C LEU A 137 -32.94 -1.12 -44.22
N LYS A 138 -31.82 -0.41 -44.39
CA LYS A 138 -31.68 0.64 -45.41
C LYS A 138 -31.84 0.14 -46.83
N LYS A 139 -31.38 -1.08 -47.16
CA LYS A 139 -31.61 -1.69 -48.47
C LYS A 139 -33.09 -2.04 -48.68
N LEU A 140 -33.77 -2.53 -47.65
CA LEU A 140 -35.22 -2.79 -47.71
C LEU A 140 -35.99 -1.50 -48.00
N GLU A 141 -35.67 -0.40 -47.31
CA GLU A 141 -36.33 0.88 -47.51
C GLU A 141 -35.97 1.52 -48.87
N LYS A 142 -34.69 1.58 -49.22
CA LYS A 142 -34.23 2.31 -50.40
C LYS A 142 -34.35 1.51 -51.70
N ASP A 143 -33.91 0.26 -51.70
CA ASP A 143 -33.72 -0.51 -52.93
C ASP A 143 -34.92 -1.40 -53.24
N ILE A 144 -35.58 -1.96 -52.20
CA ILE A 144 -36.74 -2.82 -52.37
C ILE A 144 -38.04 -2.02 -52.43
N SER A 145 -38.38 -1.24 -51.40
CA SER A 145 -39.62 -0.44 -51.42
C SER A 145 -39.48 0.88 -52.19
N LYS A 146 -38.26 1.25 -52.60
CA LYS A 146 -37.97 2.51 -53.30
C LYS A 146 -38.45 3.75 -52.54
N ASN A 147 -38.37 3.69 -51.21
CA ASN A 147 -38.91 4.69 -50.28
C ASN A 147 -40.42 4.97 -50.44
N ASN A 148 -41.18 4.00 -50.96
CA ASN A 148 -42.62 4.16 -51.12
C ASN A 148 -43.32 4.17 -49.74
N GLU A 149 -44.08 5.24 -49.48
CA GLU A 149 -44.78 5.46 -48.22
C GLU A 149 -45.88 4.43 -47.93
N GLU A 150 -46.43 3.76 -48.94
CA GLU A 150 -47.42 2.70 -48.74
C GLU A 150 -46.85 1.52 -47.93
N TYR A 151 -45.54 1.25 -48.04
CA TYR A 151 -44.86 0.23 -47.24
C TYR A 151 -44.61 0.64 -45.79
N LYS A 152 -44.91 1.90 -45.44
CA LYS A 152 -44.84 2.42 -44.08
C LYS A 152 -46.20 2.39 -43.37
N LYS A 153 -47.25 1.92 -44.05
CA LYS A 153 -48.62 1.81 -43.55
C LYS A 153 -49.02 0.35 -43.37
N ASP A 154 -49.96 0.10 -42.48
CA ASP A 154 -50.62 -1.19 -42.32
C ASP A 154 -51.68 -1.42 -43.41
N LYS A 155 -52.33 -2.60 -43.39
CA LYS A 155 -53.37 -2.96 -44.37
C LYS A 155 -54.60 -2.04 -44.34
N ASN A 156 -54.79 -1.26 -43.28
CA ASN A 156 -55.88 -0.32 -43.11
C ASN A 156 -55.46 1.12 -43.45
N GLY A 157 -54.22 1.33 -43.94
CA GLY A 157 -53.67 2.63 -44.28
C GLY A 157 -53.11 3.42 -43.09
N SER A 158 -53.05 2.85 -41.89
CA SER A 158 -52.49 3.51 -40.70
C SER A 158 -50.97 3.39 -40.68
N TRP A 159 -50.27 4.47 -40.30
CA TRP A 159 -48.81 4.47 -40.22
C TRP A 159 -48.27 3.51 -39.15
N LEU A 160 -47.23 2.75 -39.50
CA LEU A 160 -46.51 1.87 -38.58
C LEU A 160 -45.60 2.69 -37.66
N SER A 161 -45.73 2.52 -36.33
CA SER A 161 -45.10 3.39 -35.33
C SER A 161 -43.57 3.43 -35.35
N GLY A 162 -42.91 2.47 -36.01
CA GLY A 162 -41.45 2.43 -36.19
C GLY A 162 -40.94 2.90 -37.55
N PHE A 163 -41.81 3.33 -38.47
CA PHE A 163 -41.44 3.62 -39.86
C PHE A 163 -41.43 5.13 -40.18
N TYR A 164 -41.85 5.98 -39.24
CA TYR A 164 -41.93 7.44 -39.41
C TYR A 164 -40.59 8.09 -39.72
N SER A 165 -39.51 7.64 -39.07
CA SER A 165 -38.15 8.18 -39.23
C SER A 165 -37.27 7.33 -40.17
N GLY A 166 -37.88 6.39 -40.90
CA GLY A 166 -37.18 5.35 -41.66
C GLY A 166 -36.85 4.12 -40.82
N LEU A 167 -36.38 3.06 -41.48
CA LEU A 167 -36.05 1.81 -40.82
C LEU A 167 -34.65 1.88 -40.18
N SER A 168 -34.61 1.71 -38.86
CA SER A 168 -33.37 1.58 -38.07
C SER A 168 -33.48 0.46 -37.05
N TYR A 169 -32.33 -0.03 -36.62
CA TYR A 169 -32.17 -1.04 -35.59
C TYR A 169 -31.48 -0.45 -34.38
N GLU A 170 -32.21 -0.38 -33.27
CA GLU A 170 -31.70 -0.01 -31.96
C GLU A 170 -31.80 -1.22 -31.03
N PRO A 171 -30.68 -1.86 -30.65
CA PRO A 171 -30.71 -2.99 -29.74
C PRO A 171 -31.13 -2.53 -28.34
N ARG A 172 -31.96 -3.35 -27.67
CA ARG A 172 -32.37 -3.11 -26.27
C ARG A 172 -31.18 -3.12 -25.32
N ASP A 173 -30.23 -4.03 -25.56
CA ASP A 173 -29.03 -4.23 -24.75
C ASP A 173 -27.76 -3.95 -25.57
N ALA A 174 -27.40 -2.67 -25.70
CA ALA A 174 -26.28 -2.20 -26.50
C ALA A 174 -24.94 -2.21 -25.72
N LEU A 175 -24.17 -3.30 -25.79
CA LEU A 175 -22.86 -3.38 -25.11
C LEU A 175 -21.91 -2.24 -25.55
N TYR A 176 -21.95 -1.86 -26.83
CA TYR A 176 -21.15 -0.75 -27.37
C TYR A 176 -21.42 0.59 -26.67
N GLY A 177 -22.57 0.77 -26.01
CA GLY A 177 -22.89 1.97 -25.24
C GLY A 177 -21.99 2.16 -24.01
N TYR A 178 -21.38 1.08 -23.51
CA TYR A 178 -20.46 1.14 -22.36
C TYR A 178 -19.00 1.36 -22.75
N ARG A 179 -18.68 1.39 -24.05
CA ARG A 179 -17.31 1.44 -24.58
C ARG A 179 -16.46 2.56 -23.99
N HIS A 180 -17.00 3.77 -23.87
CA HIS A 180 -16.28 4.90 -23.29
C HIS A 180 -15.90 4.66 -21.82
N LYS A 181 -16.84 4.15 -21.01
CA LYS A 181 -16.60 3.85 -19.60
C LYS A 181 -15.53 2.74 -19.45
N LEU A 182 -15.62 1.69 -20.26
CA LEU A 182 -14.66 0.59 -20.25
C LEU A 182 -13.26 1.04 -20.70
N ASN A 183 -13.15 1.88 -21.72
CA ASN A 183 -11.88 2.47 -22.14
C ASN A 183 -11.26 3.31 -21.02
N ASN A 184 -12.04 4.14 -20.32
CA ASN A 184 -11.54 4.92 -19.19
C ASN A 184 -11.01 4.03 -18.06
N ILE A 185 -11.69 2.91 -17.76
CA ILE A 185 -11.21 1.92 -16.79
C ILE A 185 -9.88 1.31 -17.27
N ALA A 186 -9.77 0.92 -18.54
CA ALA A 186 -8.55 0.34 -19.10
C ALA A 186 -7.36 1.31 -19.15
N GLU A 187 -7.61 2.61 -19.36
CA GLU A 187 -6.59 3.67 -19.33
C GLU A 187 -6.18 4.01 -17.89
N ASN A 188 -7.08 3.96 -16.91
CA ASN A 188 -6.70 4.14 -15.51
C ASN A 188 -5.73 3.04 -15.02
N PHE A 189 -5.83 1.82 -15.56
CA PHE A 189 -4.85 0.77 -15.33
C PHE A 189 -3.48 1.01 -16.01
N LYS A 190 -3.32 2.04 -16.83
CA LYS A 190 -2.03 2.43 -17.42
C LYS A 190 -1.28 3.52 -16.66
N ARG A 191 -1.90 4.19 -15.68
CA ARG A 191 -1.21 5.22 -14.88
C ARG A 191 -0.18 4.54 -13.98
N GLU A 192 0.97 4.20 -14.57
CA GLU A 192 2.26 4.01 -13.94
C GLU A 192 2.97 5.36 -13.86
#